data_AF-A0A966CME7-F1
#
_entry.id   AF-A0A966CME7-F1
#
_cell.length_a   1.000
_cell.length_b   1.000
_cell.length_c   1.000
_cell.angle_alpha   90.00
_cell.angle_beta   90.00
_cell.angle_gamma   90.00
#
_symmetry.space_group_name_H-M   'P 1'
#
loop_
_entity.id
_entity.type
_entity.pdbx_description
1 polymer ?
#
loop_
_entity_poly.entity_id
_entity_poly.type
_entity_poly.pdbx_seq_one_letter_code
_entity_poly.pdbx_strand_id
1 'polypeptide(L)'
;QVLQHRGQDAAGIATLEGRTFHLHKGNGLVRDVFRTRNMRALKGNAGIAHVRYPTAGSAVDHNEAQPFYVNSPFGIVLGHNGNLTNTDELRRAMYQQDLRHINTGSDSEVLLNVLAHELQEKATGFKLDPQKIFASVSGVHRRCQGAYAVVAMIAGYGLLAFRDPHGIRPLVVGSSQTKEGIEYLVASESVALDTLGFKFLRDIAPGEAVFIDLDGNFHSQQCAEHPRLNPCIFEYVYFARPDSVMDGISVYATRLFMGEYLAEKIRREWQDHDIDVVIPIPDSSRPSALQLANHLGIPFREGFVKNRYIGRTFIMPGQTKRKKSVRQKLNAIGIEFKGKNVLLVDDSIVRGTTSREIVQMARDAGARKVFFASAAP
;
A
#
# COMPACT_ATOMS: atom_id res chain seq x y z
N GLN A 1 -8.48 9.94 2.76
CA GLN A 1 -7.09 10.38 3.07
C GLN A 1 -6.30 9.36 3.88
N VAL A 2 -6.93 8.46 4.64
CA VAL A 2 -6.26 7.57 5.59
C VAL A 2 -5.32 6.51 5.00
N LEU A 3 -5.39 6.25 3.69
CA LEU A 3 -4.46 5.37 2.94
C LEU A 3 -3.37 6.14 2.18
N GLN A 4 -3.26 7.47 2.33
CA GLN A 4 -2.31 8.30 1.57
C GLN A 4 -0.84 7.95 1.86
N HIS A 5 -0.54 7.30 2.99
CA HIS A 5 0.82 6.82 3.27
C HIS A 5 1.28 5.73 2.29
N ARG A 6 0.34 4.99 1.70
CA ARG A 6 0.62 3.96 0.69
C ARG A 6 0.96 4.51 -0.68
N GLY A 7 0.83 5.82 -0.90
CA GLY A 7 1.12 6.43 -2.20
C GLY A 7 0.77 7.91 -2.23
N GLN A 8 1.70 8.75 -2.68
CA GLN A 8 1.57 10.23 -2.69
C GLN A 8 1.83 10.84 -4.07
N ASP A 9 2.08 10.00 -5.06
CA ASP A 9 2.50 10.44 -6.38
C ASP A 9 1.31 10.76 -7.30
N ALA A 10 0.25 9.96 -7.24
CA ALA A 10 -0.99 10.18 -7.95
C ALA A 10 -2.20 9.63 -7.17
N ALA A 11 -3.39 10.08 -7.54
CA ALA A 11 -4.65 9.57 -7.02
C ALA A 11 -5.73 9.52 -8.12
N GLY A 12 -6.67 8.59 -8.00
CA GLY A 12 -7.79 8.44 -8.93
C GLY A 12 -9.03 7.87 -8.26
N ILE A 13 -10.21 8.30 -8.71
CA ILE A 13 -11.52 7.79 -8.29
C ILE A 13 -12.34 7.54 -9.55
N ALA A 14 -12.99 6.39 -9.59
CA ALA A 14 -14.01 6.06 -10.56
C ALA A 14 -15.32 5.70 -9.85
N THR A 15 -16.43 6.29 -10.26
CA THR A 15 -17.77 5.97 -9.76
C THR A 15 -18.67 5.49 -10.88
N LEU A 16 -19.73 4.75 -10.53
CA LEU A 16 -20.68 4.16 -11.46
C LEU A 16 -22.08 4.74 -11.22
N GLU A 17 -22.63 5.40 -12.24
CA GLU A 17 -24.02 5.87 -12.27
C GLU A 17 -24.78 5.07 -13.34
N GLY A 18 -25.62 4.13 -12.91
CA GLY A 18 -26.25 3.15 -13.79
C GLY A 18 -25.20 2.27 -14.48
N ARG A 19 -24.91 2.54 -15.76
CA ARG A 19 -23.88 1.84 -16.54
C ARG A 19 -22.73 2.76 -16.99
N THR A 20 -22.73 4.02 -16.58
CA THR A 20 -21.75 5.01 -16.99
C THR A 20 -20.70 5.20 -15.89
N PHE A 21 -19.43 5.07 -16.26
CA PHE A 21 -18.33 5.40 -15.37
C PHE A 21 -17.99 6.88 -15.43
N HIS A 22 -17.86 7.49 -14.27
CA HIS A 22 -17.28 8.82 -14.08
C HIS A 22 -15.89 8.66 -13.47
N LEU A 23 -14.84 9.09 -14.17
CA LEU A 23 -13.45 8.89 -13.76
C LEU A 23 -12.73 10.24 -13.64
N HIS A 24 -12.05 10.45 -12.53
CA HIS A 24 -11.10 11.55 -12.37
C HIS A 24 -9.83 11.04 -11.71
N LYS A 25 -8.68 11.31 -12.34
CA LYS A 25 -7.35 10.94 -11.83
C LYS A 25 -6.32 12.01 -12.15
N GLY A 26 -5.27 12.07 -11.35
CA GLY A 26 -4.19 13.03 -11.55
C GLY A 26 -3.01 12.84 -10.59
N ASN A 27 -1.92 13.52 -10.90
CA ASN A 27 -0.71 13.49 -10.08
C ASN A 27 -0.88 14.37 -8.83
N GLY A 28 -0.34 13.92 -7.71
CA GLY A 28 -0.34 14.62 -6.42
C GLY A 28 -1.07 13.87 -5.32
N LEU A 29 -1.22 14.56 -4.19
CA LEU A 29 -2.00 14.07 -3.05
C LEU A 29 -3.49 14.11 -3.39
N VAL A 30 -4.29 13.26 -2.72
CA VAL A 30 -5.75 13.19 -2.90
C VAL A 30 -6.39 14.58 -2.78
N ARG A 31 -6.00 15.37 -1.78
CA ARG A 31 -6.54 16.72 -1.56
C ARG A 31 -6.28 17.69 -2.72
N ASP A 32 -5.19 17.49 -3.48
CA ASP A 32 -4.78 18.37 -4.56
C ASP A 32 -5.43 17.94 -5.89
N VAL A 33 -5.63 16.62 -6.06
CA VAL A 33 -6.23 16.01 -7.25
C VAL A 33 -7.76 16.23 -7.30
N PHE A 34 -8.46 16.14 -6.18
CA PHE A 34 -9.92 16.23 -6.13
C PHE A 34 -10.40 17.58 -5.57
N ARG A 35 -10.80 18.48 -6.47
CA ARG A 35 -11.48 19.74 -6.13
C ARG A 35 -13.00 19.56 -6.18
N THR A 36 -13.75 20.52 -5.63
CA THR A 36 -15.22 20.50 -5.60
C THR A 36 -15.87 20.17 -6.95
N ARG A 37 -15.36 20.74 -8.05
CA ARG A 37 -15.88 20.45 -9.40
C ARG A 37 -15.68 18.98 -9.82
N ASN A 38 -14.55 18.37 -9.43
CA ASN A 38 -14.24 16.99 -9.75
C ASN A 38 -15.16 16.08 -8.94
N MET A 39 -15.37 16.38 -7.65
CA MET A 39 -16.29 15.63 -6.80
C MET A 39 -17.74 15.66 -7.31
N ARG A 40 -18.20 16.80 -7.83
CA ARG A 40 -19.54 16.92 -8.44
C ARG A 40 -19.71 16.10 -9.73
N ALA A 41 -18.62 15.78 -10.41
CA ALA A 41 -18.65 14.94 -11.61
C ALA A 41 -18.64 13.44 -11.28
N LEU A 42 -18.17 13.05 -10.10
CA LEU A 42 -18.09 11.65 -9.65
C LEU A 42 -19.44 11.20 -9.06
N LYS A 43 -20.44 11.02 -9.94
CA LYS A 43 -21.78 10.57 -9.55
C LYS A 43 -21.87 9.05 -9.42
N GLY A 44 -22.85 8.58 -8.65
CA GLY A 44 -23.10 7.16 -8.44
C GLY A 44 -23.04 6.74 -6.98
N ASN A 45 -23.48 5.52 -6.71
CA ASN A 45 -23.52 4.88 -5.39
C ASN A 45 -22.47 3.76 -5.22
N ALA A 46 -21.74 3.43 -6.29
CA ALA A 46 -20.63 2.48 -6.27
C ALA A 46 -19.39 3.08 -6.94
N GLY A 47 -18.20 2.66 -6.51
CA GLY A 47 -16.96 3.16 -7.08
C GLY A 47 -15.70 2.55 -6.47
N ILE A 48 -14.57 2.82 -7.10
CA ILE A 48 -13.24 2.44 -6.63
C ILE A 48 -12.30 3.63 -6.66
N ALA A 49 -11.27 3.57 -5.82
CA ALA A 49 -10.27 4.62 -5.69
C ALA A 49 -8.87 4.02 -5.57
N HIS A 50 -7.86 4.79 -5.98
CA HIS A 50 -6.47 4.38 -5.89
C HIS A 50 -5.56 5.56 -5.52
N VAL A 51 -4.49 5.27 -4.77
CA VAL A 51 -3.35 6.17 -4.54
C VAL A 51 -2.06 5.47 -4.95
N ARG A 52 -1.22 6.13 -5.74
CA ARG A 52 -0.03 5.51 -6.33
C ARG A 52 1.22 5.81 -5.52
N TYR A 53 1.95 4.76 -5.15
CA TYR A 53 3.37 4.85 -4.83
C TYR A 53 4.16 4.69 -6.14
N PRO A 54 5.15 5.56 -6.41
CA PRO A 54 5.93 5.45 -7.64
C PRO A 54 6.78 4.17 -7.62
N THR A 55 6.52 3.26 -8.55
CA THR A 55 7.28 2.03 -8.80
C THR A 55 8.04 2.14 -10.13
N ALA A 56 8.91 1.16 -10.42
CA ALA A 56 9.50 1.04 -11.75
C ALA A 56 8.37 0.84 -12.79
N GLY A 57 8.43 1.57 -13.91
CA GLY A 57 7.35 1.62 -14.91
C GLY A 57 6.42 2.83 -14.75
N SER A 58 5.99 3.15 -13.52
CA SER A 58 4.84 4.06 -13.29
C SER A 58 5.13 5.38 -12.59
N ALA A 59 6.35 5.88 -12.64
CA ALA A 59 6.80 6.92 -11.72
C ALA A 59 6.50 8.39 -12.13
N VAL A 60 6.08 8.68 -13.37
CA VAL A 60 5.94 10.09 -13.83
C VAL A 60 4.72 10.34 -14.71
N ASP A 61 4.30 9.37 -15.54
CA ASP A 61 3.17 9.59 -16.43
C ASP A 61 1.85 9.61 -15.66
N HIS A 62 1.06 10.66 -15.88
CA HIS A 62 -0.30 10.81 -15.39
C HIS A 62 -1.27 9.79 -16.00
N ASN A 63 -0.98 9.29 -17.22
CA ASN A 63 -1.79 8.26 -17.87
C ASN A 63 -1.71 6.94 -17.08
N GLU A 64 -0.58 6.71 -16.43
CA GLU A 64 -0.34 5.56 -15.55
C GLU A 64 -0.94 5.71 -14.15
N ALA A 65 -1.63 6.83 -13.86
CA ALA A 65 -2.42 6.90 -12.65
C ALA A 65 -3.57 5.91 -12.77
N GLN A 66 -3.84 5.18 -11.70
CA GLN A 66 -4.98 4.27 -11.62
C GLN A 66 -6.20 5.01 -11.02
N PRO A 67 -7.44 4.53 -11.23
CA PRO A 67 -7.81 3.31 -11.97
C PRO A 67 -7.62 3.37 -13.50
N PHE A 68 -7.43 2.21 -14.13
CA PHE A 68 -7.48 2.03 -15.58
C PHE A 68 -8.88 1.59 -16.02
N TYR A 69 -9.23 1.85 -17.28
CA TYR A 69 -10.53 1.51 -17.87
C TYR A 69 -10.36 0.84 -19.24
N VAL A 70 -11.19 -0.16 -19.51
CA VAL A 70 -11.44 -0.69 -20.86
C VAL A 70 -12.94 -0.77 -21.11
N ASN A 71 -13.37 -0.46 -22.33
CA ASN A 71 -14.79 -0.46 -22.70
C ASN A 71 -15.34 -1.85 -23.04
N SER A 72 -14.48 -2.84 -23.30
CA SER A 72 -14.88 -4.18 -23.74
C SER A 72 -14.12 -5.30 -23.01
N PRO A 73 -14.84 -6.34 -22.53
CA PRO A 73 -16.30 -6.49 -22.55
C PRO A 73 -16.97 -5.64 -21.47
N PHE A 74 -18.23 -5.23 -21.69
CA PHE A 74 -19.13 -4.53 -20.75
C PHE A 74 -18.72 -3.12 -20.28
N GLY A 75 -17.44 -2.87 -20.07
CA GLY A 75 -16.90 -1.71 -19.37
C GLY A 75 -16.34 -2.14 -18.01
N ILE A 76 -15.03 -2.06 -17.85
CA ILE A 76 -14.33 -2.51 -16.63
C ILE A 76 -13.36 -1.42 -16.20
N VAL A 77 -13.43 -1.04 -14.91
CA VAL A 77 -12.46 -0.15 -14.27
C VAL A 77 -11.71 -0.92 -13.19
N LEU A 78 -10.39 -0.78 -13.08
CA LEU A 78 -9.58 -1.56 -12.13
C LEU A 78 -8.51 -0.72 -11.43
N GLY A 79 -8.39 -0.96 -10.12
CA GLY A 79 -7.31 -0.51 -9.25
C GLY A 79 -6.55 -1.71 -8.67
N HIS A 80 -5.23 -1.58 -8.56
CA HIS A 80 -4.30 -2.66 -8.25
C HIS A 80 -3.16 -2.16 -7.36
N ASN A 81 -2.97 -2.83 -6.22
CA ASN A 81 -1.78 -2.72 -5.38
C ASN A 81 -0.96 -4.01 -5.52
N GLY A 82 0.20 -3.93 -6.16
CA GLY A 82 1.04 -5.10 -6.40
C GLY A 82 2.04 -4.90 -7.52
N ASN A 83 2.60 -6.03 -7.99
CA ASN A 83 3.46 -6.07 -9.16
C ASN A 83 3.34 -7.45 -9.84
N LEU A 84 3.15 -7.47 -11.16
CA LEU A 84 3.25 -8.69 -11.98
C LEU A 84 4.69 -8.97 -12.39
N THR A 85 5.19 -10.18 -12.09
CA THR A 85 6.56 -10.60 -12.43
C THR A 85 6.71 -11.03 -13.88
N ASN A 86 5.62 -11.47 -14.52
CA ASN A 86 5.60 -11.89 -15.92
C ASN A 86 4.92 -10.85 -16.86
N THR A 87 5.01 -9.56 -16.53
CA THR A 87 4.37 -8.46 -17.29
C THR A 87 4.72 -8.48 -18.77
N ASP A 88 5.99 -8.68 -19.14
CA ASP A 88 6.43 -8.65 -20.54
C ASP A 88 5.94 -9.85 -21.35
N GLU A 89 5.84 -11.02 -20.71
CA GLU A 89 5.25 -12.22 -21.31
C GLU A 89 3.76 -11.99 -21.59
N LEU A 90 3.03 -11.51 -20.58
CA LEU A 90 1.60 -11.21 -20.70
C LEU A 90 1.35 -10.15 -21.77
N ARG A 91 2.16 -9.08 -21.83
CA ARG A 91 2.03 -8.03 -22.86
C ARG A 91 2.17 -8.60 -24.27
N ARG A 92 3.08 -9.54 -24.50
CA ARG A 92 3.23 -10.22 -25.81
C ARG A 92 2.03 -11.10 -26.12
N ALA A 93 1.57 -11.89 -25.15
CA ALA A 93 0.39 -12.73 -25.30
C ALA A 93 -0.88 -11.91 -25.60
N MET A 94 -1.09 -10.79 -24.89
CA MET A 94 -2.20 -9.86 -25.15
C MET A 94 -2.21 -9.35 -26.59
N TYR A 95 -1.04 -8.99 -27.12
CA TYR A 95 -0.93 -8.44 -28.47
C TYR A 95 -1.13 -9.52 -29.55
N GLN A 96 -0.53 -10.69 -29.38
CA GLN A 96 -0.50 -11.73 -30.40
C GLN A 96 -1.74 -12.64 -30.41
N GLN A 97 -2.29 -12.93 -29.23
CA GLN A 97 -3.38 -13.90 -29.05
C GLN A 97 -4.72 -13.19 -28.81
N ASP A 98 -4.71 -12.18 -27.93
CA ASP A 98 -5.94 -11.53 -27.47
C ASP A 98 -6.27 -10.27 -28.28
N LEU A 99 -5.39 -9.87 -29.19
CA LEU A 99 -5.47 -8.69 -30.05
C LEU A 99 -5.74 -7.38 -29.28
N ARG A 100 -5.17 -7.27 -28.08
CA ARG A 100 -5.29 -6.12 -27.17
C ARG A 100 -4.00 -5.31 -27.15
N HIS A 101 -4.12 -4.03 -27.48
CA HIS A 101 -3.02 -3.07 -27.33
C HIS A 101 -2.92 -2.60 -25.87
N ILE A 102 -1.70 -2.55 -25.34
CA ILE A 102 -1.37 -2.00 -24.02
C ILE A 102 -0.64 -0.68 -24.24
N ASN A 103 -1.24 0.41 -23.77
CA ASN A 103 -0.79 1.77 -24.10
C ASN A 103 0.27 2.31 -23.13
N THR A 104 0.41 1.72 -21.95
CA THR A 104 1.33 2.19 -20.90
C THR A 104 2.37 1.16 -20.46
N GLY A 105 3.35 1.61 -19.67
CA GLY A 105 4.34 0.75 -19.02
C GLY A 105 3.77 0.00 -17.81
N SER A 106 2.55 0.31 -17.38
CA SER A 106 1.96 -0.22 -16.15
C SER A 106 1.50 -1.67 -16.30
N ASP A 107 1.96 -2.52 -15.40
CA ASP A 107 1.48 -3.89 -15.23
C ASP A 107 -0.01 -3.96 -14.85
N SER A 108 -0.55 -2.88 -14.30
CA SER A 108 -1.95 -2.79 -13.89
C SER A 108 -2.89 -2.70 -15.11
N GLU A 109 -2.44 -2.09 -16.21
CA GLU A 109 -3.16 -2.11 -17.49
C GLU A 109 -3.12 -3.50 -18.12
N VAL A 110 -2.00 -4.21 -17.98
CA VAL A 110 -1.88 -5.61 -18.41
C VAL A 110 -2.85 -6.49 -17.60
N LEU A 111 -2.87 -6.36 -16.27
CA LEU A 111 -3.77 -7.11 -15.39
C LEU A 111 -5.24 -6.85 -15.74
N LEU A 112 -5.61 -5.58 -15.98
CA LEU A 112 -6.95 -5.22 -16.44
C LEU A 112 -7.32 -5.93 -17.75
N ASN A 113 -6.42 -5.97 -18.72
CA ASN A 113 -6.69 -6.60 -20.00
C ASN A 113 -6.76 -8.12 -19.91
N VAL A 114 -5.96 -8.75 -19.04
CA VAL A 114 -6.09 -10.19 -18.73
C VAL A 114 -7.48 -10.46 -18.14
N LEU A 115 -7.91 -9.72 -17.12
CA LEU A 115 -9.25 -9.86 -16.54
C LEU A 115 -10.36 -9.65 -17.58
N ALA A 116 -10.23 -8.62 -18.41
CA ALA A 116 -11.20 -8.31 -19.46
C ALA A 116 -11.31 -9.44 -20.49
N HIS A 117 -10.19 -10.02 -20.90
CA HIS A 117 -10.18 -11.18 -21.79
C HIS A 117 -10.82 -12.41 -21.13
N GLU A 118 -10.46 -12.74 -19.89
CA GLU A 118 -11.07 -13.87 -19.17
C GLU A 118 -12.58 -13.68 -18.98
N LEU A 119 -13.06 -12.46 -18.74
CA LEU A 119 -14.50 -12.16 -18.67
C LEU A 119 -15.19 -12.35 -20.03
N GLN A 120 -14.53 -11.98 -21.12
CA GLN A 120 -15.05 -12.15 -22.48
C GLN A 120 -15.20 -13.64 -22.82
N GLU A 121 -14.19 -14.45 -22.51
CA GLU A 121 -14.19 -15.89 -22.76
C GLU A 121 -15.24 -16.66 -21.93
N LYS A 122 -15.56 -16.19 -20.71
CA LYS A 122 -16.57 -16.85 -19.86
C LYS A 122 -18.00 -16.34 -20.09
N ALA A 123 -18.16 -15.19 -20.74
CA ALA A 123 -19.49 -14.64 -21.02
C ALA A 123 -20.25 -15.54 -22.00
N THR A 124 -21.52 -15.83 -21.68
CA THR A 124 -22.42 -16.55 -22.60
C THR A 124 -23.55 -15.61 -23.00
N GLY A 125 -23.76 -15.43 -24.30
CA GLY A 125 -24.79 -14.50 -24.80
C GLY A 125 -24.62 -13.07 -24.28
N PHE A 126 -23.38 -12.61 -24.08
CA PHE A 126 -23.05 -11.29 -23.51
C PHE A 126 -23.62 -11.05 -22.11
N LYS A 127 -23.75 -12.10 -21.29
CA LYS A 127 -24.13 -12.01 -19.88
C LYS A 127 -23.11 -12.69 -18.97
N LEU A 128 -22.85 -12.06 -17.83
CA LEU A 128 -22.13 -12.65 -16.72
C LEU A 128 -23.09 -13.04 -15.60
N ASP A 129 -22.69 -14.05 -14.84
CA ASP A 129 -23.23 -14.40 -13.53
C ASP A 129 -22.04 -14.52 -12.56
N PRO A 130 -22.27 -14.57 -11.23
CA PRO A 130 -21.17 -14.64 -10.27
C PRO A 130 -20.21 -15.82 -10.53
N GLN A 131 -20.71 -16.98 -10.95
CA GLN A 131 -19.86 -18.15 -11.25
C GLN A 131 -18.89 -17.88 -12.41
N LYS A 132 -19.36 -17.22 -13.48
CA LYS A 132 -18.50 -16.81 -14.60
C LYS A 132 -17.47 -15.78 -14.18
N ILE A 133 -17.85 -14.80 -13.34
CA ILE A 133 -16.92 -13.80 -12.81
C ILE A 133 -15.80 -14.49 -12.02
N PHE A 134 -16.15 -15.42 -11.13
CA PHE A 134 -15.16 -16.17 -10.37
C PHE A 134 -14.30 -17.08 -11.24
N ALA A 135 -14.87 -17.72 -12.26
CA ALA A 135 -14.11 -18.51 -13.23
C ALA A 135 -13.11 -17.66 -14.02
N SER A 136 -13.45 -16.40 -14.33
CA SER A 136 -12.54 -15.44 -14.96
C SER A 136 -11.39 -15.07 -14.02
N VAL A 137 -11.65 -14.89 -12.72
CA VAL A 137 -10.57 -14.67 -11.73
C VAL A 137 -9.65 -15.90 -11.62
N SER A 138 -10.18 -17.12 -11.69
CA SER A 138 -9.33 -18.32 -11.79
C SER A 138 -8.44 -18.32 -13.03
N GLY A 139 -8.94 -17.78 -14.16
CA GLY A 139 -8.13 -17.52 -15.36
C GLY A 139 -7.00 -16.52 -15.13
N VAL A 140 -7.30 -15.41 -14.45
CA VAL A 140 -6.30 -14.43 -14.03
C VAL A 140 -5.23 -15.09 -13.16
N HIS A 141 -5.60 -15.88 -12.15
CA HIS A 141 -4.65 -16.58 -11.27
C HIS A 141 -3.73 -17.56 -12.02
N ARG A 142 -4.20 -18.18 -13.11
CA ARG A 142 -3.36 -19.06 -13.94
C ARG A 142 -2.35 -18.28 -14.81
N ARG A 143 -2.72 -17.09 -15.29
CA ARG A 143 -1.91 -16.30 -16.23
C ARG A 143 -0.98 -15.32 -15.53
N CYS A 144 -1.48 -14.64 -14.51
CA CYS A 144 -0.76 -13.59 -13.79
C CYS A 144 0.11 -14.18 -12.67
N GLN A 145 1.42 -13.97 -12.78
CA GLN A 145 2.39 -14.30 -11.74
C GLN A 145 2.82 -13.02 -11.02
N GLY A 146 2.92 -13.09 -9.70
CA GLY A 146 3.34 -11.97 -8.86
C GLY A 146 2.44 -11.81 -7.64
N ALA A 147 2.36 -10.57 -7.16
CA ALA A 147 1.60 -10.21 -5.97
C ALA A 147 0.60 -9.12 -6.35
N TYR A 148 -0.67 -9.26 -5.95
CA TYR A 148 -1.71 -8.31 -6.34
C TYR A 148 -2.90 -8.37 -5.39
N ALA A 149 -3.36 -7.18 -4.99
CA ALA A 149 -4.66 -6.96 -4.40
C ALA A 149 -5.43 -6.03 -5.34
N VAL A 150 -6.58 -6.50 -5.83
CA VAL A 150 -7.31 -5.88 -6.92
C VAL A 150 -8.72 -5.53 -6.47
N VAL A 151 -9.18 -4.34 -6.89
CA VAL A 151 -10.59 -3.95 -6.89
C VAL A 151 -10.97 -3.50 -8.29
N ALA A 152 -12.10 -3.97 -8.79
CA ALA A 152 -12.59 -3.67 -10.12
C ALA A 152 -14.11 -3.43 -10.11
N MET A 153 -14.57 -2.50 -10.92
CA MET A 153 -16.00 -2.31 -11.20
C MET A 153 -16.32 -2.83 -12.58
N ILE A 154 -17.37 -3.63 -12.71
CA ILE A 154 -17.89 -4.12 -13.98
C ILE A 154 -19.25 -3.45 -14.23
N ALA A 155 -19.37 -2.67 -15.31
CA ALA A 155 -20.56 -1.86 -15.58
C ALA A 155 -21.84 -2.71 -15.67
N GLY A 156 -22.85 -2.36 -14.88
CA GLY A 156 -24.12 -3.09 -14.81
C GLY A 156 -24.08 -4.41 -14.05
N TYR A 157 -22.95 -4.76 -13.41
CA TYR A 157 -22.82 -5.99 -12.63
C TYR A 157 -22.46 -5.71 -11.16
N GLY A 158 -21.35 -5.02 -10.87
CA GLY A 158 -20.96 -4.75 -9.49
C GLY A 158 -19.46 -4.57 -9.24
N LEU A 159 -19.09 -4.64 -7.97
CA LEU A 159 -17.72 -4.57 -7.46
C LEU A 159 -17.13 -5.97 -7.34
N LEU A 160 -16.00 -6.21 -7.99
CA LEU A 160 -15.17 -7.40 -7.86
C LEU A 160 -13.90 -7.04 -7.10
N ALA A 161 -13.52 -7.84 -6.11
CA ALA A 161 -12.26 -7.73 -5.41
C ALA A 161 -11.60 -9.11 -5.30
N PHE A 162 -10.29 -9.20 -5.51
CA PHE A 162 -9.57 -10.46 -5.36
C PHE A 162 -8.12 -10.26 -4.95
N ARG A 163 -7.56 -11.29 -4.33
CA ARG A 163 -6.20 -11.31 -3.79
C ARG A 163 -5.38 -12.40 -4.47
N ASP A 164 -4.08 -12.16 -4.65
CA ASP A 164 -3.18 -13.15 -5.25
C ASP A 164 -3.19 -14.49 -4.49
N PRO A 165 -2.89 -15.63 -5.17
CA PRO A 165 -2.90 -16.95 -4.55
C PRO A 165 -1.96 -17.13 -3.35
N HIS A 166 -1.01 -16.20 -3.16
CA HIS A 166 -0.06 -16.20 -2.07
C HIS A 166 -0.41 -15.21 -0.95
N GLY A 167 -1.52 -14.47 -1.06
CA GLY A 167 -1.94 -13.51 -0.05
C GLY A 167 -0.91 -12.43 0.25
N ILE A 168 -0.05 -12.06 -0.71
CA ILE A 168 1.10 -11.20 -0.43
C ILE A 168 0.67 -9.77 -0.15
N ARG A 169 -0.25 -9.22 -0.95
CA ARG A 169 -0.75 -7.84 -0.82
C ARG A 169 -1.99 -7.81 0.07
N PRO A 170 -2.11 -6.86 1.01
CA PRO A 170 -3.23 -6.85 1.96
C PRO A 170 -4.52 -6.37 1.29
N LEU A 171 -5.63 -7.00 1.66
CA LEU A 171 -6.97 -6.67 1.18
C LEU A 171 -8.01 -7.13 2.20
N VAL A 172 -8.83 -6.21 2.69
CA VAL A 172 -9.87 -6.45 3.70
C VAL A 172 -11.24 -6.04 3.18
N VAL A 173 -12.29 -6.66 3.71
CA VAL A 173 -13.68 -6.28 3.45
C VAL A 173 -14.40 -5.97 4.76
N GLY A 174 -15.23 -4.93 4.72
CA GLY A 174 -16.13 -4.52 5.80
C GLY A 174 -17.55 -4.27 5.28
N SER A 175 -18.49 -4.18 6.21
CA SER A 175 -19.87 -3.80 5.89
C SER A 175 -20.46 -2.78 6.86
N SER A 176 -21.49 -2.07 6.40
CA SER A 176 -22.27 -1.14 7.20
C SER A 176 -23.75 -1.35 6.93
N GLN A 177 -24.57 -1.42 7.98
CA GLN A 177 -26.02 -1.48 7.83
C GLN A 177 -26.56 -0.05 7.71
N THR A 178 -27.22 0.25 6.59
CA THR A 178 -27.91 1.52 6.39
C THR A 178 -29.42 1.30 6.29
N LYS A 179 -30.17 2.40 6.12
CA LYS A 179 -31.62 2.36 5.88
C LYS A 179 -31.96 1.79 4.49
N GLU A 180 -31.02 1.87 3.55
CA GLU A 180 -31.21 1.49 2.15
C GLU A 180 -30.73 0.06 1.87
N GLY A 181 -29.93 -0.52 2.77
CA GLY A 181 -29.43 -1.88 2.64
C GLY A 181 -28.11 -2.07 3.38
N ILE A 182 -27.40 -3.15 3.04
CA ILE A 182 -26.03 -3.36 3.50
C ILE A 182 -25.09 -2.71 2.47
N GLU A 183 -24.22 -1.84 2.94
CA GLU A 183 -23.09 -1.32 2.15
C GLU A 183 -21.84 -2.14 2.44
N TYR A 184 -20.98 -2.28 1.43
CA TYR A 184 -19.71 -2.97 1.56
C TYR A 184 -18.55 -2.06 1.15
N LEU A 185 -17.42 -2.22 1.83
CA LEU A 185 -16.18 -1.52 1.53
C LEU A 185 -15.03 -2.50 1.50
N VAL A 186 -14.25 -2.45 0.43
CA VAL A 186 -12.99 -3.19 0.29
C VAL A 186 -11.83 -2.20 0.31
N ALA A 187 -10.78 -2.49 1.07
CA ALA A 187 -9.64 -1.62 1.22
C ALA A 187 -8.33 -2.39 1.43
N SER A 188 -7.19 -1.76 1.17
CA SER A 188 -5.89 -2.36 1.48
C SER A 188 -5.61 -2.48 2.97
N GLU A 189 -6.24 -1.67 3.82
CA GLU A 189 -6.04 -1.68 5.27
C GLU A 189 -7.36 -1.43 6.02
N SER A 190 -7.52 -2.07 7.18
CA SER A 190 -8.70 -1.97 8.06
C SER A 190 -9.02 -0.56 8.52
N VAL A 191 -8.00 0.31 8.68
CA VAL A 191 -8.20 1.71 9.08
C VAL A 191 -9.12 2.51 8.14
N ALA A 192 -9.24 2.10 6.87
CA ALA A 192 -10.19 2.70 5.95
C ALA A 192 -11.64 2.38 6.31
N LEU A 193 -11.90 1.16 6.81
CA LEU A 193 -13.20 0.74 7.31
C LEU A 193 -13.56 1.53 8.56
N ASP A 194 -12.64 1.57 9.54
CA ASP A 194 -12.85 2.25 10.82
C ASP A 194 -13.17 3.73 10.65
N THR A 195 -12.41 4.41 9.78
CA THR A 195 -12.59 5.84 9.51
C THR A 195 -13.95 6.17 8.90
N LEU A 196 -14.52 5.23 8.13
CA LEU A 196 -15.80 5.40 7.45
C LEU A 196 -16.96 4.75 8.23
N GLY A 197 -16.70 4.19 9.41
CA GLY A 197 -17.73 3.55 10.24
C GLY A 197 -18.20 2.18 9.75
N PHE A 198 -17.43 1.52 8.89
CA PHE A 198 -17.71 0.14 8.45
C PHE A 198 -17.20 -0.84 9.50
N LYS A 199 -17.99 -1.87 9.79
CA LYS A 199 -17.56 -3.00 10.61
C LYS A 199 -16.63 -3.89 9.80
N PHE A 200 -15.45 -4.18 10.33
CA PHE A 200 -14.56 -5.19 9.77
C PHE A 200 -15.27 -6.55 9.71
N LEU A 201 -15.26 -7.20 8.54
CA LEU A 201 -15.76 -8.56 8.39
C LEU A 201 -14.60 -9.56 8.47
N ARG A 202 -13.65 -9.43 7.53
CA ARG A 202 -12.46 -10.30 7.42
C ARG A 202 -11.49 -9.79 6.35
N ASP A 203 -10.28 -10.31 6.37
CA ASP A 203 -9.38 -10.28 5.23
C ASP A 203 -9.96 -11.11 4.06
N ILE A 204 -9.70 -10.67 2.83
CA ILE A 204 -9.90 -11.50 1.65
C ILE A 204 -8.78 -12.53 1.62
N ALA A 205 -9.15 -13.81 1.57
CA ALA A 205 -8.22 -14.93 1.67
C ALA A 205 -7.31 -15.03 0.43
N PRO A 206 -6.15 -15.70 0.52
CA PRO A 206 -5.30 -15.95 -0.65
C PRO A 206 -6.06 -16.66 -1.77
N GLY A 207 -6.00 -16.12 -2.99
CA GLY A 207 -6.70 -16.65 -4.17
C GLY A 207 -8.22 -16.50 -4.15
N GLU A 208 -8.80 -15.87 -3.12
CA GLU A 208 -10.23 -15.63 -3.04
C GLU A 208 -10.64 -14.42 -3.88
N ALA A 209 -11.83 -14.53 -4.48
CA ALA A 209 -12.56 -13.43 -5.07
C ALA A 209 -13.87 -13.17 -4.32
N VAL A 210 -14.15 -11.90 -4.07
CA VAL A 210 -15.40 -11.37 -3.54
C VAL A 210 -16.09 -10.57 -4.65
N PHE A 211 -17.37 -10.81 -4.87
CA PHE A 211 -18.20 -10.04 -5.80
C PHE A 211 -19.42 -9.50 -5.07
N ILE A 212 -19.62 -8.19 -5.13
CA ILE A 212 -20.78 -7.49 -4.57
C ILE A 212 -21.56 -6.92 -5.76
N ASP A 213 -22.77 -7.43 -5.99
CA ASP A 213 -23.60 -6.96 -7.09
C ASP A 213 -24.24 -5.59 -6.78
N LEU A 214 -24.88 -4.99 -7.78
CA LEU A 214 -25.54 -3.68 -7.64
C LEU A 214 -26.79 -3.69 -6.76
N ASP A 215 -27.33 -4.87 -6.44
CA ASP A 215 -28.45 -5.06 -5.51
C ASP A 215 -27.96 -5.23 -4.06
N GLY A 216 -26.64 -5.28 -3.84
CA GLY A 216 -26.01 -5.42 -2.52
C GLY A 216 -25.82 -6.85 -2.06
N ASN A 217 -25.96 -7.85 -2.93
CA ASN A 217 -25.69 -9.24 -2.59
C ASN A 217 -24.19 -9.51 -2.54
N PHE A 218 -23.73 -10.16 -1.47
CA PHE A 218 -22.34 -10.54 -1.28
C PHE A 218 -22.09 -11.98 -1.72
N HIS A 219 -21.19 -12.16 -2.67
CA HIS A 219 -20.73 -13.45 -3.16
C HIS A 219 -19.23 -13.61 -2.89
N SER A 220 -18.78 -14.83 -2.58
CA SER A 220 -17.37 -15.14 -2.40
C SER A 220 -17.04 -16.53 -2.91
N GLN A 221 -15.88 -16.68 -3.55
CA GLN A 221 -15.41 -17.98 -4.03
C GLN A 221 -13.88 -18.08 -3.98
N GLN A 222 -13.37 -19.25 -3.62
CA GLN A 222 -11.96 -19.58 -3.82
C GLN A 222 -11.69 -19.81 -5.32
N CYS A 223 -10.78 -19.03 -5.89
CA CYS A 223 -10.48 -19.03 -7.31
C CYS A 223 -9.10 -19.62 -7.64
N ALA A 224 -8.28 -19.99 -6.65
CA ALA A 224 -6.99 -20.65 -6.79
C ALA A 224 -7.01 -22.09 -6.25
N GLU A 225 -6.27 -23.00 -6.89
CA GLU A 225 -6.23 -24.42 -6.52
C GLU A 225 -5.41 -24.71 -5.25
N HIS A 226 -4.31 -23.98 -5.05
CA HIS A 226 -3.37 -24.20 -3.94
C HIS A 226 -3.02 -22.90 -3.22
N PRO A 227 -4.02 -22.20 -2.63
CA PRO A 227 -3.80 -20.93 -1.97
C PRO A 227 -2.89 -21.11 -0.74
N ARG A 228 -1.98 -20.16 -0.54
CA ARG A 228 -1.10 -20.12 0.64
C ARG A 228 -1.06 -18.71 1.20
N LEU A 229 -1.02 -18.58 2.51
CA LEU A 229 -0.92 -17.28 3.16
C LEU A 229 0.55 -16.92 3.40
N ASN A 230 1.09 -16.05 2.55
CA ASN A 230 2.47 -15.55 2.60
C ASN A 230 2.46 -14.00 2.63
N PRO A 231 1.96 -13.37 3.70
CA PRO A 231 1.78 -11.91 3.75
C PRO A 231 3.12 -11.19 3.67
N CYS A 232 3.13 -10.00 3.06
CA CYS A 232 4.35 -9.21 2.91
C CYS A 232 4.84 -8.69 4.28
N ILE A 233 5.99 -9.19 4.75
CA ILE A 233 6.60 -8.76 6.01
C ILE A 233 6.86 -7.25 6.08
N PHE A 234 7.09 -6.61 4.92
CA PHE A 234 7.39 -5.18 4.84
C PHE A 234 6.19 -4.28 5.19
N GLU A 235 4.96 -4.81 5.10
CA GLU A 235 3.76 -4.15 5.62
C GLU A 235 3.90 -3.93 7.14
N TYR A 236 4.30 -4.97 7.86
CA TYR A 236 4.46 -4.92 9.32
C TYR A 236 5.66 -4.08 9.76
N VAL A 237 6.80 -4.19 9.07
CA VAL A 237 8.03 -3.45 9.39
C VAL A 237 7.81 -1.94 9.28
N TYR A 238 7.25 -1.47 8.16
CA TYR A 238 7.26 -0.05 7.83
C TYR A 238 5.99 0.44 7.13
N PHE A 239 5.53 -0.30 6.12
CA PHE A 239 4.66 0.27 5.10
C PHE A 239 3.23 0.50 5.56
N ALA A 240 2.65 -0.43 6.31
CA ALA A 240 1.30 -0.31 6.82
C ALA A 240 1.21 0.70 7.98
N ARG A 241 0.01 1.20 8.21
CA ARG A 241 -0.25 2.00 9.40
C ARG A 241 -0.28 1.12 10.66
N PRO A 242 0.21 1.62 11.82
CA PRO A 242 0.28 0.84 13.04
C PRO A 242 -1.10 0.45 13.60
N ASP A 243 -2.13 1.28 13.35
CA ASP A 243 -3.51 1.03 13.76
C ASP A 243 -4.28 0.07 12.83
N SER A 244 -3.62 -0.51 11.84
CA SER A 244 -4.19 -1.55 10.97
C SER A 244 -3.98 -2.96 11.56
N VAL A 245 -4.99 -3.80 11.36
CA VAL A 245 -4.92 -5.26 11.50
C VAL A 245 -4.96 -5.88 10.11
N MET A 246 -4.04 -6.82 9.85
CA MET A 246 -3.89 -7.54 8.57
C MET A 246 -3.74 -9.02 8.85
N ASP A 247 -4.56 -9.86 8.22
CA ASP A 247 -4.54 -11.32 8.39
C ASP A 247 -4.58 -11.75 9.88
N GLY A 248 -5.38 -11.04 10.70
CA GLY A 248 -5.49 -11.24 12.14
C GLY A 248 -4.31 -10.71 12.98
N ILE A 249 -3.31 -10.10 12.36
CA ILE A 249 -2.09 -9.61 13.02
C ILE A 249 -2.13 -8.08 13.13
N SER A 250 -1.98 -7.56 14.35
CA SER A 250 -1.86 -6.11 14.59
C SER A 250 -0.47 -5.62 14.18
N VAL A 251 -0.42 -4.60 13.30
CA VAL A 251 0.84 -4.00 12.87
C VAL A 251 1.60 -3.37 14.05
N TYR A 252 0.90 -2.68 14.95
CA TYR A 252 1.51 -2.10 16.15
C TYR A 252 2.12 -3.16 17.06
N ALA A 253 1.39 -4.24 17.36
CA ALA A 253 1.89 -5.32 18.21
C ALA A 253 3.15 -5.98 17.60
N THR A 254 3.15 -6.25 16.29
CA THR A 254 4.33 -6.79 15.60
C THR A 254 5.55 -5.87 15.75
N ARG A 255 5.37 -4.54 15.64
CA ARG A 255 6.47 -3.59 15.84
C ARG A 255 6.98 -3.54 17.28
N LEU A 256 6.12 -3.78 18.28
CA LEU A 256 6.58 -3.96 19.65
C LEU A 256 7.45 -5.21 19.76
N PHE A 257 6.98 -6.38 19.27
CA PHE A 257 7.76 -7.62 19.29
C PHE A 257 9.11 -7.49 18.58
N MET A 258 9.19 -6.75 17.46
CA MET A 258 10.47 -6.43 16.81
C MET A 258 11.46 -5.75 17.78
N GLY A 259 10.98 -4.81 18.61
CA GLY A 259 11.80 -4.13 19.61
C GLY A 259 12.26 -5.06 20.74
N GLU A 260 11.38 -5.96 21.19
CA GLU A 260 11.70 -6.99 22.18
C GLU A 260 12.79 -7.94 21.70
N TYR A 261 12.61 -8.56 20.52
CA TYR A 261 13.63 -9.44 19.94
C TYR A 261 14.96 -8.73 19.65
N LEU A 262 14.90 -7.46 19.27
CA LEU A 262 16.09 -6.65 19.05
C LEU A 262 16.83 -6.35 20.37
N ALA A 263 16.11 -6.13 21.47
CA ALA A 263 16.71 -6.01 22.81
C ALA A 263 17.37 -7.32 23.26
N GLU A 264 16.73 -8.47 23.06
CA GLU A 264 17.33 -9.78 23.36
C GLU A 264 18.61 -10.02 22.56
N LYS A 265 18.61 -9.66 21.28
CA LYS A 265 19.80 -9.72 20.43
C LYS A 265 20.93 -8.83 20.97
N ILE A 266 20.63 -7.58 21.33
CA ILE A 266 21.62 -6.65 21.88
C ILE A 266 22.20 -7.18 23.19
N ARG A 267 21.38 -7.71 24.12
CA ARG A 267 21.89 -8.31 25.36
C ARG A 267 22.83 -9.47 25.09
N ARG A 268 22.54 -10.29 24.09
CA ARG A 268 23.36 -11.46 23.74
C ARG A 268 24.69 -11.04 23.10
N GLU A 269 24.64 -10.09 22.16
CA GLU A 269 25.78 -9.76 21.29
C GLU A 269 26.62 -8.59 21.82
N TRP A 270 26.03 -7.66 22.57
CA TRP A 270 26.65 -6.45 23.11
C TRP A 270 26.54 -6.39 24.64
N GLN A 271 27.01 -7.45 25.34
CA GLN A 271 26.84 -7.61 26.80
C GLN A 271 27.38 -6.41 27.61
N ASP A 272 28.52 -5.84 27.21
CA ASP A 272 29.18 -4.72 27.91
C ASP A 272 28.92 -3.37 27.23
N HIS A 273 27.74 -3.18 26.63
CA HIS A 273 27.42 -1.92 25.99
C HIS A 273 27.35 -0.76 26.99
N ASP A 274 27.83 0.41 26.61
CA ASP A 274 27.78 1.64 27.41
C ASP A 274 26.70 2.62 26.91
N ILE A 275 25.56 2.08 26.44
CA ILE A 275 24.45 2.86 25.86
C ILE A 275 23.74 3.65 26.97
N ASP A 276 23.71 4.98 26.82
CA ASP A 276 23.10 5.90 27.77
C ASP A 276 21.61 6.17 27.47
N VAL A 277 21.22 6.10 26.18
CA VAL A 277 19.87 6.45 25.72
C VAL A 277 19.49 5.76 24.41
N VAL A 278 18.23 5.36 24.27
CA VAL A 278 17.63 4.86 23.03
C VAL A 278 16.84 5.98 22.36
N ILE A 279 17.11 6.21 21.07
CA ILE A 279 16.49 7.28 20.28
C ILE A 279 15.92 6.68 18.98
N PRO A 280 14.59 6.79 18.74
CA PRO A 280 14.01 6.37 17.47
C PRO A 280 14.33 7.35 16.35
N ILE A 281 14.41 6.82 15.12
CA ILE A 281 14.31 7.60 13.90
C ILE A 281 12.82 7.65 13.50
N PRO A 282 12.17 8.82 13.61
CA PRO A 282 10.71 8.90 13.48
C PRO A 282 10.21 8.69 12.03
N ASP A 283 9.00 8.16 11.83
CA ASP A 283 7.98 7.86 12.85
C ASP A 283 7.79 6.35 13.09
N SER A 284 8.16 5.51 12.13
CA SER A 284 7.88 4.07 12.06
C SER A 284 8.55 3.27 13.15
N SER A 285 9.79 3.60 13.52
CA SER A 285 10.56 2.84 14.50
C SER A 285 10.22 3.15 15.96
N ARG A 286 9.36 4.16 16.23
CA ARG A 286 8.99 4.57 17.58
C ARG A 286 8.50 3.40 18.47
N PRO A 287 7.56 2.54 18.03
CA PRO A 287 7.10 1.42 18.86
C PRO A 287 8.24 0.44 19.18
N SER A 288 9.04 0.07 18.18
CA SER A 288 10.16 -0.86 18.35
C SER A 288 11.24 -0.28 19.27
N ALA A 289 11.60 0.99 19.10
CA ALA A 289 12.57 1.66 19.94
C ALA A 289 12.11 1.80 21.39
N LEU A 290 10.84 2.14 21.61
CA LEU A 290 10.24 2.21 22.93
C LEU A 290 10.27 0.84 23.63
N GLN A 291 9.83 -0.21 22.93
CA GLN A 291 9.81 -1.56 23.50
C GLN A 291 11.22 -2.07 23.78
N LEU A 292 12.17 -1.79 22.89
CA LEU A 292 13.59 -2.10 23.06
C LEU A 292 14.15 -1.40 24.30
N ALA A 293 13.90 -0.11 24.47
CA ALA A 293 14.37 0.68 25.61
C ALA A 293 13.83 0.13 26.94
N ASN A 294 12.53 -0.18 26.98
CA ASN A 294 11.86 -0.79 28.14
C ASN A 294 12.50 -2.15 28.49
N HIS A 295 12.79 -2.98 27.49
CA HIS A 295 13.43 -4.27 27.71
C HIS A 295 14.87 -4.08 28.22
N LEU A 296 15.70 -3.26 27.57
CA LEU A 296 17.07 -3.04 28.03
C LEU A 296 17.19 -2.29 29.36
N GLY A 297 16.10 -1.68 29.86
CA GLY A 297 16.14 -0.83 31.05
C GLY A 297 16.88 0.50 30.80
N ILE A 298 16.89 0.96 29.55
CA ILE A 298 17.60 2.17 29.12
C ILE A 298 16.57 3.28 28.84
N PRO A 299 16.85 4.56 29.19
CA PRO A 299 15.94 5.65 28.90
C PRO A 299 15.61 5.77 27.39
N PHE A 300 14.31 5.88 27.07
CA PHE A 300 13.82 6.29 25.76
C PHE A 300 13.73 7.81 25.67
N ARG A 301 14.24 8.42 24.59
CA ARG A 301 14.13 9.85 24.33
C ARG A 301 13.84 10.14 22.86
N GLU A 302 12.98 11.13 22.62
CA GLU A 302 12.82 11.71 21.29
C GLU A 302 14.02 12.64 21.01
N GLY A 303 15.05 12.11 20.33
CA GLY A 303 16.21 12.90 19.89
C GLY A 303 16.04 13.50 18.50
N PHE A 304 15.21 12.91 17.64
CA PHE A 304 14.93 13.43 16.29
C PHE A 304 13.49 13.88 16.15
N VAL A 305 13.29 15.03 15.51
CA VAL A 305 11.98 15.54 15.12
C VAL A 305 11.86 15.53 13.61
N LYS A 306 10.84 14.85 13.09
CA LYS A 306 10.53 14.83 11.66
C LYS A 306 9.83 16.11 11.24
N ASN A 307 10.34 16.74 10.18
CA ASN A 307 9.70 17.88 9.56
C ASN A 307 8.47 17.40 8.78
N ARG A 308 7.27 17.75 9.27
CA ARG A 308 6.01 17.27 8.67
C ARG A 308 5.64 17.98 7.36
N TYR A 309 6.17 19.18 7.13
CA TYR A 309 5.76 20.08 6.05
C TYR A 309 6.85 20.28 5.00
N ILE A 310 7.51 19.19 4.59
CA ILE A 310 8.56 19.27 3.58
C ILE A 310 7.88 19.34 2.21
N GLY A 311 7.93 20.50 1.57
CA GLY A 311 7.51 20.64 0.17
C GLY A 311 8.42 19.85 -0.78
N ARG A 312 7.88 19.39 -1.91
CA ARG A 312 8.73 18.91 -3.02
C ARG A 312 9.62 20.08 -3.44
N THR A 313 10.94 19.94 -3.33
CA THR A 313 11.86 20.95 -3.85
C THR A 313 11.80 20.91 -5.38
N PHE A 314 11.24 21.94 -6.01
CA PHE A 314 11.28 22.10 -7.46
C PHE A 314 12.75 22.24 -7.91
N ILE A 315 13.16 21.46 -8.90
CA ILE A 315 14.47 21.63 -9.53
C ILE A 315 14.38 22.86 -10.42
N MET A 316 14.92 24.00 -9.99
CA MET A 316 15.09 25.17 -10.86
C MET A 316 16.37 25.00 -11.70
N PRO A 317 16.33 25.23 -13.03
CA PRO A 317 17.54 25.21 -13.86
C PRO A 317 18.54 26.27 -13.35
N GLY A 318 19.79 25.88 -13.11
CA GLY A 318 20.86 26.81 -12.71
C GLY A 318 21.27 26.80 -11.24
N GLN A 319 20.56 26.09 -10.35
CA GLN A 319 21.09 25.84 -9.00
C GLN A 319 21.97 24.58 -8.97
N THR A 320 23.23 24.75 -8.57
CA THR A 320 24.17 23.67 -8.23
C THR A 320 23.45 22.59 -7.43
N LYS A 321 23.57 21.31 -7.83
CA LYS A 321 22.97 20.11 -7.20
C LYS A 321 23.07 20.20 -5.67
N ARG A 322 22.08 20.82 -5.00
CA ARG A 322 21.96 20.76 -3.54
C ARG A 322 21.65 19.31 -3.23
N LYS A 323 22.62 18.59 -2.66
CA LYS A 323 22.38 17.28 -2.04
C LYS A 323 21.15 17.45 -1.16
N LYS A 324 20.06 16.74 -1.48
CA LYS A 324 18.84 16.68 -0.66
C LYS A 324 19.25 16.09 0.69
N SER A 325 19.65 16.94 1.62
CA SER A 325 20.21 16.51 2.89
C SER A 325 19.10 15.97 3.79
N VAL A 326 19.39 14.91 4.53
CA VAL A 326 18.55 14.38 5.62
C VAL A 326 18.16 15.48 6.62
N ARG A 327 18.96 16.54 6.76
CA ARG A 327 18.64 17.73 7.58
C ARG A 327 17.36 18.45 7.15
N GLN A 328 16.91 18.32 5.90
CA GLN A 328 15.60 18.83 5.49
C GLN A 328 14.46 17.99 6.07
N LYS A 329 14.71 16.70 6.33
CA LYS A 329 13.71 15.74 6.80
C LYS A 329 13.64 15.63 8.31
N LEU A 330 14.77 15.72 8.98
CA LEU A 330 14.92 15.51 10.41
C LEU A 330 15.69 16.66 11.04
N ASN A 331 15.32 17.03 12.26
CA ASN A 331 16.08 17.92 13.13
C ASN A 331 16.51 17.17 14.38
N ALA A 332 17.74 17.40 14.83
CA ALA A 332 18.28 16.80 16.06
C ALA A 332 18.05 17.73 17.26
N ILE A 333 17.56 17.18 18.37
CA ILE A 333 17.44 17.87 19.65
C ILE A 333 18.77 17.72 20.39
N GLY A 334 19.66 18.72 20.27
CA GLY A 334 21.06 18.62 20.72
C GLY A 334 21.26 18.15 22.16
N ILE A 335 20.38 18.56 23.09
CA ILE A 335 20.44 18.16 24.50
C ILE A 335 20.29 16.64 24.70
N GLU A 336 19.62 15.94 23.77
CA GLU A 336 19.45 14.50 23.88
C GLU A 336 20.69 13.71 23.45
N PHE A 337 21.61 14.32 22.71
CA PHE A 337 22.84 13.68 22.22
C PHE A 337 24.10 14.10 23.00
N LYS A 338 24.17 15.36 23.45
CA LYS A 338 25.40 15.96 23.97
C LYS A 338 26.00 15.14 25.12
N GLY A 339 27.20 14.61 24.89
CA GLY A 339 27.96 13.86 25.88
C GLY A 339 27.37 12.48 26.20
N LYS A 340 26.50 11.91 25.35
CA LYS A 340 25.90 10.58 25.56
C LYS A 340 26.35 9.57 24.50
N ASN A 341 26.37 8.30 24.86
CA ASN A 341 26.45 7.15 23.97
C ASN A 341 25.03 6.77 23.56
N VAL A 342 24.67 7.01 22.30
CA VAL A 342 23.28 6.89 21.84
C VAL A 342 23.07 5.61 21.03
N LEU A 343 21.96 4.91 21.25
CA LEU A 343 21.47 3.86 20.37
C LEU A 343 20.36 4.41 19.49
N LEU A 344 20.65 4.55 18.19
CA LEU A 344 19.65 4.91 17.19
C LEU A 344 18.92 3.67 16.71
N VAL A 345 17.60 3.74 16.63
CA VAL A 345 16.75 2.65 16.14
C VAL A 345 15.98 3.11 14.91
N ASP A 346 16.21 2.44 13.78
CA ASP A 346 15.48 2.66 12.52
C ASP A 346 14.64 1.44 12.17
N ASP A 347 13.62 1.63 11.33
CA ASP A 347 12.84 0.49 10.83
C ASP A 347 13.66 -0.40 9.89
N SER A 348 14.48 0.21 9.01
CA SER A 348 15.24 -0.50 7.99
C SER A 348 16.42 0.30 7.46
N ILE A 349 17.40 -0.39 6.87
CA ILE A 349 18.51 0.22 6.13
C ILE A 349 18.46 -0.26 4.68
N VAL A 350 18.06 0.61 3.75
CA VAL A 350 17.97 0.24 2.31
C VAL A 350 19.25 0.54 1.54
N ARG A 351 19.69 1.81 1.52
CA ARG A 351 20.90 2.25 0.77
C ARG A 351 22.04 2.71 1.67
N GLY A 352 21.81 2.80 2.99
CA GLY A 352 22.77 3.31 3.98
C GLY A 352 23.09 4.82 3.90
N THR A 353 22.78 5.52 2.80
CA THR A 353 23.06 6.95 2.66
C THR A 353 22.35 7.82 3.69
N THR A 354 21.08 7.52 3.96
CA THR A 354 20.27 8.23 4.98
C THR A 354 20.80 7.91 6.37
N SER A 355 20.99 6.64 6.71
CA SER A 355 21.51 6.20 8.01
C SER A 355 22.88 6.83 8.31
N ARG A 356 23.77 6.92 7.32
CA ARG A 356 25.07 7.60 7.45
C ARG A 356 24.92 9.09 7.80
N GLU A 357 24.00 9.81 7.13
CA GLU A 357 23.74 11.21 7.45
C GLU A 357 23.11 11.38 8.84
N ILE A 358 22.21 10.48 9.26
CA ILE A 358 21.60 10.50 10.61
C ILE A 358 22.67 10.29 11.68
N VAL A 359 23.56 9.30 11.50
CA VAL A 359 24.68 9.06 12.42
C VAL A 359 25.57 10.30 12.50
N GLN A 360 25.85 10.95 11.36
CA GLN A 360 26.61 12.20 11.36
C GLN A 360 25.88 13.32 12.11
N MET A 361 24.56 13.47 11.93
CA MET A 361 23.76 14.44 12.67
C MET A 361 23.80 14.22 14.19
N ALA A 362 23.78 12.97 14.65
CA ALA A 362 23.92 12.63 16.07
C ALA A 362 25.32 13.00 16.61
N ARG A 363 26.37 12.77 15.82
CA ARG A 363 27.75 13.19 16.16
C ARG A 363 27.88 14.71 16.20
N ASP A 364 27.33 15.41 15.20
CA ASP A 364 27.31 16.88 15.14
C ASP A 364 26.55 17.48 16.33
N ALA A 365 25.52 16.77 16.84
CA ALA A 365 24.76 17.14 18.04
C ALA A 365 25.49 16.83 19.36
N GLY A 366 26.68 16.21 19.31
CA GLY A 366 27.56 16.00 20.45
C GLY A 366 27.52 14.60 21.06
N ALA A 367 27.00 13.58 20.36
CA ALA A 367 27.07 12.19 20.82
C ALA A 367 28.53 11.68 20.88
N ARG A 368 28.90 10.95 21.94
CA ARG A 368 30.22 10.32 22.12
C ARG A 368 30.38 9.09 21.23
N LYS A 369 29.52 8.09 21.45
CA LYS A 369 29.36 6.90 20.62
C LYS A 369 27.96 6.89 20.00
N VAL A 370 27.87 6.36 18.78
CA VAL A 370 26.59 6.19 18.08
C VAL A 370 26.48 4.74 17.66
N PHE A 371 25.61 4.01 18.35
CA PHE A 371 25.16 2.68 17.98
C PHE A 371 23.95 2.81 17.05
N PHE A 372 23.75 1.82 16.19
CA PHE A 372 22.63 1.80 15.26
C PHE A 372 22.05 0.40 15.20
N ALA A 373 20.74 0.29 15.36
CA ALA A 373 20.02 -0.96 15.24
C ALA A 373 18.85 -0.81 14.24
N SER A 374 18.70 -1.81 13.38
CA SER A 374 17.61 -1.92 12.40
C SER A 374 16.60 -2.93 12.92
N ALA A 375 15.31 -2.59 12.88
CA ALA A 375 14.24 -3.53 13.20
C ALA A 375 14.04 -4.59 12.11
N ALA A 376 14.44 -4.29 10.88
CA ALA A 376 14.50 -5.23 9.77
C ALA A 376 15.87 -5.94 9.68
N PRO A 377 15.90 -7.23 9.24
CA PRO A 377 17.13 -7.98 8.96
C PRO A 377 18.04 -7.37 7.91
#